data_AF-A0A370N737-F1
#
_entry.id   AF-A0A370N737-F1
#
_cell.length_a   1.000
_cell.length_b   1.000
_cell.length_c   1.000
_cell.angle_alpha   90.00
_cell.angle_beta   90.00
_cell.angle_gamma   90.00
#
_symmetry.space_group_name_H-M   'P 1'
#
loop_
_entity.id
_entity.type
_entity.pdbx_description
1 polymer ?
#
loop_
_entity_poly.entity_id
_entity_poly.type
_entity_poly.pdbx_seq_one_letter_code
_entity_poly.pdbx_strand_id
1 'polypeptide(L)'
;MDSRSDGELLRRTTYWRNGLTKKRPRHNRQAETLGNRFYENVDRNGKNVVLQFDPTPPQPMLVARLWARTTIPDEPDLWSFAAITDEPPPEVAAAGHNRCIVPIKPENVDAWLNPDPSSLAEQYAILDDRVRPYYEHRMAA
;
A
#
# COMPACT_ATOMS: atom_id res chain seq x y z
N MET A 1 19.47 -1.01 -33.81
CA MET A 1 19.10 -2.41 -33.53
C MET A 1 19.38 -2.65 -32.08
N ASP A 2 18.30 -2.55 -31.31
CA ASP A 2 18.26 -2.55 -29.86
C ASP A 2 17.83 -3.95 -29.41
N SER A 3 18.53 -4.51 -28.42
CA SER A 3 18.17 -5.78 -27.79
C SER A 3 18.85 -5.89 -26.43
N ARG A 4 18.20 -5.33 -25.40
CA ARG A 4 18.45 -5.71 -24.01
C ARG A 4 17.12 -5.94 -23.29
N SER A 5 16.61 -7.13 -23.55
CA SER A 5 15.90 -8.07 -22.66
C SER A 5 15.20 -7.52 -21.40
N ASP A 6 13.87 -7.71 -21.44
CA ASP A 6 12.80 -7.67 -20.42
C ASP A 6 13.02 -8.47 -19.11
N GLY A 7 14.25 -8.71 -18.67
CA GLY A 7 14.55 -9.60 -17.53
C GLY A 7 14.60 -8.95 -16.14
N GLU A 8 14.60 -7.61 -16.04
CA GLU A 8 14.95 -6.90 -14.81
C GLU A 8 13.73 -6.40 -14.01
N LEU A 9 12.57 -6.23 -14.67
CA LEU A 9 11.36 -5.71 -14.02
C LEU A 9 10.60 -6.76 -13.18
N LEU A 10 10.78 -8.05 -13.47
CA LEU A 10 10.05 -9.16 -12.84
C LEU A 10 10.63 -9.64 -11.50
N ARG A 11 11.78 -9.10 -11.05
CA ARG A 11 12.42 -9.54 -9.79
C ARG A 11 11.93 -8.82 -8.53
N ARG A 12 11.13 -7.75 -8.65
CA ARG A 12 10.67 -6.95 -7.49
C ARG A 12 9.35 -7.43 -6.87
N THR A 13 8.53 -8.19 -7.58
CA THR A 13 7.20 -8.60 -7.11
C THR A 13 7.26 -9.81 -6.14
N THR A 14 8.36 -10.55 -6.11
CA THR A 14 8.47 -11.81 -5.32
C THR A 14 9.00 -11.60 -3.89
N TYR A 15 9.44 -10.39 -3.51
CA TYR A 15 10.09 -10.18 -2.20
C TYR A 15 9.10 -10.10 -1.02
N TRP A 16 7.82 -9.85 -1.28
CA TRP A 16 6.88 -9.48 -0.21
C TRP A 16 6.07 -10.63 0.39
N ARG A 17 6.11 -11.85 -0.18
CA ARG A 17 5.43 -13.02 0.42
C ARG A 17 6.22 -13.70 1.55
N ASN A 18 7.55 -13.48 1.62
CA ASN A 18 8.45 -14.20 2.54
C ASN A 18 9.05 -13.33 3.66
N GLY A 19 8.67 -12.05 3.77
CA GLY A 19 9.29 -11.09 4.70
C GLY A 19 8.91 -11.27 6.18
N LEU A 20 7.97 -12.17 6.50
CA LEU A 20 7.39 -12.31 7.83
C LEU A 20 8.03 -13.41 8.70
N THR A 21 9.00 -14.18 8.16
CA THR A 21 9.45 -15.43 8.82
C THR A 21 10.96 -15.55 9.08
N LYS A 22 11.78 -14.51 8.85
CA LYS A 22 13.23 -14.59 9.15
C LYS A 22 13.70 -13.51 10.12
N LYS A 23 14.43 -13.97 11.14
CA LYS A 23 15.02 -13.20 12.25
C LYS A 23 15.80 -11.97 11.73
N ARG A 24 15.14 -10.80 11.84
CA ARG A 24 15.57 -9.39 11.61
C ARG A 24 15.82 -9.02 10.14
N PRO A 25 15.02 -8.08 9.60
CA PRO A 25 15.23 -6.64 9.84
C PRO A 25 14.15 -6.03 10.74
N ARG A 26 14.46 -4.91 11.39
CA ARG A 26 13.49 -4.05 12.07
C ARG A 26 12.57 -3.40 11.02
N HIS A 27 11.60 -4.14 10.51
CA HIS A 27 10.47 -3.53 9.81
C HIS A 27 9.60 -2.91 10.91
N ASN A 28 9.80 -1.63 11.22
CA ASN A 28 8.84 -0.96 12.08
C ASN A 28 7.69 -0.44 11.21
N ARG A 29 6.53 -0.31 11.84
CA ARG A 29 5.28 0.05 11.17
C ARG A 29 5.03 1.52 11.35
N GLN A 30 4.37 2.09 10.35
CA GLN A 30 3.88 3.44 10.40
C GLN A 30 2.46 3.51 9.86
N ALA A 31 1.71 4.49 10.33
CA ALA A 31 0.47 4.95 9.74
C ALA A 31 0.70 6.43 9.38
N GLU A 32 0.40 6.84 8.14
CA GLU A 32 0.14 8.26 7.85
C GLU A 32 -1.31 8.43 7.51
N THR A 33 -1.81 9.59 7.84
CA THR A 33 -2.89 10.19 7.08
C THR A 33 -2.38 10.52 5.68
N LEU A 34 -2.74 9.70 4.69
CA LEU A 34 -2.76 10.19 3.32
C LEU A 34 -3.94 11.16 3.21
N GLY A 35 -3.78 12.23 2.43
CA GLY A 35 -4.86 13.17 2.15
C GLY A 35 -6.13 12.44 1.70
N ASN A 36 -7.28 13.13 1.71
CA ASN A 36 -8.60 12.52 1.50
C ASN A 36 -8.83 12.00 0.05
N ARG A 37 -7.82 11.48 -0.65
CA ARG A 37 -7.89 10.90 -1.99
C ARG A 37 -6.66 10.08 -2.36
N PHE A 38 -6.83 9.18 -3.30
CA PHE A 38 -5.74 8.50 -3.99
C PHE A 38 -5.95 8.52 -5.51
N TYR A 39 -4.89 8.21 -6.25
CA TYR A 39 -4.88 8.28 -7.71
C TYR A 39 -4.40 6.95 -8.28
N GLU A 40 -5.00 6.57 -9.39
CA GLU A 40 -4.77 5.26 -9.99
C GLU A 40 -4.81 5.36 -11.52
N ASN A 41 -3.92 4.60 -12.17
CA ASN A 41 -3.80 4.54 -13.62
C ASN A 41 -4.65 3.37 -14.15
N VAL A 42 -5.72 3.66 -14.89
CA VAL A 42 -6.62 2.67 -15.49
C VAL A 42 -6.44 2.62 -17.00
N ASP A 43 -6.53 1.42 -17.58
CA ASP A 43 -6.78 1.31 -19.02
C ASP A 43 -8.26 1.56 -19.31
N ARG A 44 -8.54 2.54 -20.19
CA ARG A 44 -9.86 2.74 -20.78
C ARG A 44 -9.73 2.72 -22.30
N ASN A 45 -10.17 1.63 -22.92
CA ASN A 45 -10.12 1.43 -24.37
C ASN A 45 -8.70 1.56 -24.94
N GLY A 46 -7.69 0.97 -24.29
CA GLY A 46 -6.30 1.00 -24.73
C GLY A 46 -5.57 2.32 -24.47
N LYS A 47 -6.16 3.19 -23.63
CA LYS A 47 -5.54 4.45 -23.20
C LYS A 47 -5.40 4.45 -21.69
N ASN A 48 -4.20 4.76 -21.22
CA ASN A 48 -3.97 5.04 -19.82
C ASN A 48 -4.64 6.38 -19.44
N VAL A 49 -5.53 6.36 -18.45
CA VAL A 49 -6.08 7.57 -17.84
C VAL A 49 -5.89 7.51 -16.33
N VAL A 50 -5.69 8.68 -15.72
CA VAL A 50 -5.57 8.79 -14.27
C VAL A 50 -6.94 9.07 -13.68
N LEU A 51 -7.38 8.23 -12.75
CA LEU A 51 -8.56 8.48 -11.94
C LEU A 51 -8.14 9.00 -10.56
N GLN A 52 -8.92 9.95 -10.06
CA GLN A 52 -8.91 10.36 -8.67
C GLN A 52 -10.05 9.64 -7.96
N PHE A 53 -9.77 9.08 -6.78
CA PHE A 53 -10.73 8.46 -5.88
C PHE A 53 -10.80 9.25 -4.58
N ASP A 54 -11.99 9.73 -4.21
CA ASP A 54 -12.25 10.44 -2.96
C ASP A 54 -13.24 9.60 -2.10
N PRO A 55 -13.01 9.40 -0.80
CA PRO A 55 -13.96 8.71 0.06
C PRO A 55 -15.21 9.56 0.27
N THR A 56 -16.37 8.92 0.26
CA THR A 56 -17.69 9.52 0.53
C THR A 56 -18.32 8.85 1.77
N PRO A 57 -18.59 9.59 2.86
CA PRO A 57 -18.31 11.02 3.06
C PRO A 57 -16.79 11.32 3.14
N PRO A 58 -16.37 12.58 2.89
CA PRO A 58 -14.96 12.96 2.98
C PRO A 58 -14.38 12.67 4.36
N GLN A 59 -13.33 11.85 4.39
CA GLN A 59 -12.64 11.48 5.61
C GLN A 59 -11.15 11.27 5.35
N PRO A 60 -10.28 11.49 6.36
CA PRO A 60 -8.87 11.14 6.26
C PRO A 60 -8.69 9.62 6.11
N MET A 61 -7.67 9.21 5.36
CA MET A 61 -7.30 7.81 5.20
C MET A 61 -6.00 7.51 5.94
N LEU A 62 -6.08 6.75 7.02
CA LEU A 62 -4.91 6.24 7.72
C LEU A 62 -4.38 5.03 6.97
N VAL A 63 -3.18 5.09 6.44
CA VAL A 63 -2.66 4.04 5.56
C VAL A 63 -1.63 3.16 6.26
N ALA A 64 -1.88 1.85 6.20
CA ALA A 64 -0.98 0.83 6.72
C ALA A 64 0.33 0.80 5.92
N ARG A 65 1.47 1.07 6.58
CA ARG A 65 2.79 1.10 5.93
C ARG A 65 3.84 0.34 6.70
N LEU A 66 4.73 -0.29 5.94
CA LEU A 66 5.99 -0.85 6.42
C LEU A 66 7.11 0.07 5.99
N TRP A 67 8.13 0.26 6.84
CA TRP A 67 9.36 0.91 6.42
C TRP A 67 10.58 0.01 6.61
N ALA A 68 11.62 0.30 5.84
CA ALA A 68 12.93 -0.32 5.95
C ALA A 68 14.02 0.74 5.85
N ARG A 69 15.06 0.57 6.66
CA ARG A 69 16.34 1.29 6.55
C ARG A 69 17.33 0.40 5.81
N THR A 70 17.93 0.93 4.76
CA THR A 70 18.99 0.31 4.00
C THR A 70 20.27 1.09 4.23
N THR A 71 21.28 0.45 4.83
CA THR A 71 22.61 1.03 4.98
C THR A 71 23.38 0.86 3.67
N ILE A 72 23.96 1.95 3.19
CA ILE A 72 24.72 2.01 1.94
C ILE A 72 26.16 2.41 2.33
N PRO A 73 27.20 1.68 1.89
CA PRO A 73 28.58 2.06 2.18
C PRO A 73 28.90 3.46 1.67
N ASP A 74 29.57 4.26 2.50
CA ASP A 74 30.01 5.63 2.19
C ASP A 74 28.89 6.62 1.81
N GLU A 75 27.62 6.25 2.00
CA GLU A 75 26.44 7.07 1.74
C GLU A 75 25.54 7.14 2.98
N PRO A 76 24.68 8.18 3.09
CA PRO A 76 23.62 8.20 4.08
C PRO A 76 22.68 6.99 3.94
N ASP A 77 22.11 6.53 5.05
CA ASP A 77 21.11 5.47 5.00
C ASP A 77 19.88 5.87 4.19
N LEU A 78 19.41 4.95 3.36
CA LEU A 78 18.16 5.09 2.65
C LEU A 78 17.00 4.60 3.52
N TRP A 79 16.07 5.50 3.81
CA TRP A 79 14.79 5.16 4.44
C TRP A 79 13.73 5.04 3.36
N SER A 80 13.07 3.88 3.32
CA SER A 80 12.04 3.56 2.34
C SER A 80 10.79 3.05 3.03
N PHE A 81 9.63 3.23 2.41
CA PHE A 81 8.37 2.68 2.90
C PHE A 81 7.54 2.08 1.76
N ALA A 82 6.62 1.21 2.13
CA ALA A 82 5.63 0.61 1.24
C ALA A 82 4.26 0.64 1.89
N ALA A 83 3.24 1.05 1.14
CA ALA A 83 1.84 0.92 1.54
C ALA A 83 1.38 -0.53 1.35
N ILE A 84 0.60 -1.03 2.30
CA ILE A 84 -0.03 -2.34 2.20
C ILE A 84 -1.30 -2.17 1.35
N THR A 85 -1.42 -3.03 0.34
CA THR A 85 -2.59 -3.11 -0.51
C THR A 85 -3.33 -4.42 -0.28
N ASP A 86 -4.58 -4.47 -0.70
CA ASP A 86 -5.39 -5.69 -0.76
C ASP A 86 -6.37 -5.63 -1.94
N GLU A 87 -7.28 -6.61 -2.02
CA GLU A 87 -8.39 -6.60 -2.96
C GLU A 87 -9.18 -5.27 -2.88
N PRO A 88 -9.47 -4.64 -4.03
CA PRO A 88 -10.11 -3.34 -4.07
C PRO A 88 -11.59 -3.41 -3.67
N PRO A 89 -12.16 -2.30 -3.16
CA PRO A 89 -13.61 -2.12 -3.10
C PRO A 89 -14.27 -2.29 -4.49
N PRO A 90 -15.55 -2.72 -4.56
CA PRO A 90 -16.22 -3.00 -5.82
C PRO A 90 -16.17 -1.87 -6.86
N GLU A 91 -16.28 -0.62 -6.41
CA GLU A 91 -16.27 0.57 -7.28
C GLU A 91 -14.87 0.89 -7.84
N VAL A 92 -13.81 0.57 -7.09
CA VAL A 92 -12.42 0.67 -7.54
C VAL A 92 -12.10 -0.47 -8.51
N ALA A 93 -12.62 -1.67 -8.22
CA ALA A 93 -12.51 -2.83 -9.11
C ALA A 93 -13.20 -2.59 -10.45
N ALA A 94 -14.43 -2.06 -10.40
CA ALA A 94 -15.23 -1.72 -11.58
C ALA A 94 -14.57 -0.62 -12.44
N ALA A 95 -13.72 0.22 -11.83
CA ALA A 95 -12.93 1.21 -12.55
C ALA A 95 -11.72 0.62 -13.29
N GLY A 96 -11.36 -0.65 -13.02
CA GLY A 96 -10.28 -1.37 -13.72
C GLY A 96 -9.06 -1.70 -12.85
N HIS A 97 -9.09 -1.42 -11.54
CA HIS A 97 -7.99 -1.77 -10.63
C HIS A 97 -8.18 -3.15 -9.99
N ASN A 98 -7.05 -3.81 -9.68
CA ASN A 98 -7.04 -5.10 -9.00
C ASN A 98 -6.43 -5.05 -7.60
N ARG A 99 -5.99 -3.88 -7.14
CA ARG A 99 -5.44 -3.64 -5.79
C ARG A 99 -5.84 -2.26 -5.32
N CYS A 100 -6.06 -2.11 -4.02
CA CYS A 100 -6.31 -0.84 -3.37
C CYS A 100 -5.53 -0.77 -2.05
N ILE A 101 -5.16 0.44 -1.63
CA ILE A 101 -4.56 0.69 -0.32
C ILE A 101 -5.52 0.24 0.79
N VAL A 102 -4.97 -0.36 1.85
CA VAL A 102 -5.72 -0.77 3.05
C VAL A 102 -5.75 0.38 4.07
N PRO A 103 -6.92 0.98 4.33
CA PRO A 103 -7.05 1.97 5.39
C PRO A 103 -7.14 1.28 6.76
N ILE A 104 -6.51 1.88 7.76
CA ILE A 104 -6.57 1.47 9.16
C ILE A 104 -7.68 2.27 9.84
N LYS A 105 -8.48 1.59 10.67
CA LYS A 105 -9.41 2.25 11.59
C LYS A 105 -8.66 3.07 12.64
N PRO A 106 -9.10 4.29 12.97
CA PRO A 106 -8.44 5.12 14.00
C PRO A 106 -8.17 4.37 15.31
N GLU A 107 -9.12 3.54 15.76
CA GLU A 107 -9.02 2.71 16.97
C GLU A 107 -7.90 1.64 16.91
N ASN A 108 -7.47 1.24 15.71
CA ASN A 108 -6.44 0.22 15.52
C ASN A 108 -5.03 0.82 15.32
N VAL A 109 -4.87 2.16 15.31
CA VAL A 109 -3.58 2.82 15.04
C VAL A 109 -2.53 2.47 16.08
N ASP A 110 -2.85 2.53 17.36
CA ASP A 110 -1.87 2.27 18.42
C ASP A 110 -1.35 0.84 18.38
N ALA A 111 -2.24 -0.13 18.17
CA ALA A 111 -1.90 -1.53 18.02
C ALA A 111 -1.09 -1.80 16.74
N TRP A 112 -1.38 -1.07 15.66
CA TRP A 112 -0.60 -1.14 14.42
C TRP A 112 0.83 -0.64 14.61
N LEU A 113 1.00 0.50 15.30
CA LEU A 113 2.29 1.13 15.54
C LEU A 113 3.13 0.38 16.59
N ASN A 114 2.48 -0.25 17.58
CA ASN A 114 3.13 -0.93 18.70
C ASN A 114 2.73 -2.41 18.76
N PRO A 115 3.17 -3.23 17.80
CA PRO A 115 2.71 -4.60 17.72
C PRO A 115 3.45 -5.54 18.67
N ASP A 116 2.78 -6.62 19.04
CA ASP A 116 3.46 -7.78 19.57
C ASP A 116 4.22 -8.49 18.42
N PRO A 117 5.58 -8.52 18.44
CA PRO A 117 6.35 -9.20 17.41
C PRO A 117 6.16 -10.73 17.41
N SER A 118 5.60 -11.29 18.48
CA SER A 118 5.27 -12.71 18.59
C SER A 118 3.90 -13.05 18.00
N SER A 119 3.05 -12.04 17.77
CA SER A 119 1.69 -12.21 17.24
C SER A 119 1.55 -11.53 15.87
N LEU A 120 1.84 -12.31 14.81
CA LEU A 120 1.58 -11.87 13.44
C LEU A 120 0.07 -11.84 13.12
N ALA A 121 -0.70 -12.73 13.75
CA ALA A 121 -2.13 -12.85 13.52
C ALA A 121 -2.91 -11.57 13.89
N GLU A 122 -2.55 -10.90 14.99
CA GLU A 122 -3.17 -9.63 15.40
C GLU A 122 -3.03 -8.53 14.34
N GLN A 123 -1.92 -8.53 13.61
CA GLN A 123 -1.64 -7.53 12.58
C GLN A 123 -2.51 -7.77 11.36
N TYR A 124 -2.68 -9.03 10.97
CA TYR A 124 -3.62 -9.40 9.92
C TYR A 124 -5.05 -9.08 10.33
N ALA A 125 -5.43 -9.32 11.60
CA ALA A 125 -6.74 -8.95 12.10
C ALA A 125 -7.00 -7.44 12.02
N ILE A 126 -6.01 -6.59 12.32
CA ILE A 126 -6.10 -5.13 12.13
C ILE A 126 -6.31 -4.77 10.66
N LEU A 127 -5.59 -5.42 9.74
CA LEU A 127 -5.75 -5.19 8.32
C LEU A 127 -7.13 -5.65 7.84
N ASP A 128 -7.64 -6.78 8.31
CA ASP A 128 -8.97 -7.29 7.96
C ASP A 128 -10.09 -6.40 8.50
N ASP A 129 -9.91 -5.87 9.71
CA ASP A 129 -10.77 -4.86 10.33
C ASP A 129 -10.54 -3.43 9.79
N ARG A 130 -10.41 -3.32 8.47
CA ARG A 130 -10.24 -2.05 7.76
C ARG A 130 -11.53 -1.26 7.61
N VAL A 131 -11.42 0.05 7.49
CA VAL A 131 -12.53 0.89 7.00
C VAL A 131 -12.78 0.57 5.51
N ARG A 132 -14.02 0.55 5.07
CA ARG A 132 -14.38 0.43 3.64
C ARG A 132 -15.30 1.58 3.25
N PRO A 133 -14.78 2.82 3.12
CA PRO A 133 -15.59 3.90 2.59
C PRO A 133 -15.88 3.62 1.12
N TYR A 134 -16.98 4.17 0.62
CA TYR A 134 -17.23 4.20 -0.81
C TYR A 134 -16.34 5.26 -1.45
N TYR A 135 -15.68 4.94 -2.55
CA TYR A 135 -14.84 5.89 -3.28
C TYR A 135 -15.52 6.39 -4.56
N GLU A 136 -16.01 7.63 -4.52
CA GLU A 136 -16.38 8.32 -5.76
C GLU A 136 -15.13 8.58 -6.60
N HIS A 137 -15.26 8.43 -7.92
CA HIS A 137 -14.13 8.64 -8.81
C HIS A 137 -14.45 9.53 -10.01
N ARG A 138 -13.44 10.27 -10.43
CA ARG A 138 -13.47 11.16 -11.60
C ARG A 138 -12.13 11.10 -12.34
N MET A 139 -12.11 11.50 -13.60
CA MET A 139 -10.84 11.72 -14.28
C MET A 139 -10.06 12.82 -13.56
N ALA A 140 -8.77 12.59 -13.30
CA ALA A 140 -7.89 13.63 -12.81
C ALA A 140 -7.72 14.70 -13.92
N ALA A 141 -7.80 15.97 -13.51
CA ALA A 141 -7.67 17.12 -14.41
C ALA A 141 -6.21 17.36 -14.84
#